data_AF-A0A1W0WAL5-F1
#
_entry.id   AF-A0A1W0WAL5-F1
#
_cell.length_a   1.000
_cell.length_b   1.000
_cell.length_c   1.000
_cell.angle_alpha   90.00
_cell.angle_beta   90.00
_cell.angle_gamma   90.00
#
_symmetry.space_group_name_H-M   'P 1'
#
loop_
_entity.id
_entity.type
_entity.pdbx_description
1 polymer ?
#
loop_
_entity_poly.entity_id
_entity_poly.type
_entity_poly.pdbx_seq_one_letter_code
_entity_poly.pdbx_strand_id
1 'polypeptide(L)'
;MYGLVIESIVAYIRKTYGDDKWMEIRKHGKVEQHSFSTHLIYPETTIPRLVETAAQLCGVTREDLLTDFGRFFVTFVSQYGYDKILRVLGRHMRDFLNGLDNLHEYMRFSYPKLRPPSFFVEKETEHGLVLHYRSKRRYGGSCSKT
;
A
#
# COMPACT_ATOMS: atom_id res chain seq x y z
N MET A 1 2.51 2.63 10.77
CA MET A 1 2.61 3.29 9.44
C MET A 1 1.74 4.54 9.42
N TYR A 2 1.95 5.44 8.44
CA TYR A 2 1.08 6.60 8.29
C TYR A 2 -0.36 6.19 7.95
N GLY A 3 -1.32 6.94 8.47
CA GLY A 3 -2.74 6.71 8.27
C GLY A 3 -3.15 6.72 6.81
N LEU A 4 -2.40 7.37 5.91
CA LEU A 4 -2.68 7.38 4.47
C LEU A 4 -2.86 5.97 3.90
N VAL A 5 -1.99 5.03 4.28
CA VAL A 5 -2.05 3.64 3.81
C VAL A 5 -3.16 2.85 4.51
N ILE A 6 -3.48 3.20 5.75
CA ILE A 6 -4.52 2.50 6.51
C ILE A 6 -5.90 2.94 6.00
N GLU A 7 -6.10 4.23 5.81
CA GLU A 7 -7.32 4.81 5.26
C GLU A 7 -7.59 4.29 3.84
N SER A 8 -6.54 4.08 3.02
CA SER A 8 -6.74 3.47 1.70
C SER A 8 -7.18 2.00 1.78
N ILE A 9 -6.72 1.23 2.77
CA ILE A 9 -7.22 -0.14 3.02
C ILE A 9 -8.69 -0.09 3.46
N VAL A 10 -9.06 0.84 4.34
CA VAL A 10 -10.46 1.01 4.77
C VAL A 10 -11.34 1.40 3.58
N ALA A 11 -10.91 2.35 2.76
CA ALA A 11 -11.62 2.77 1.56
C ALA A 11 -11.79 1.62 0.56
N TYR A 12 -10.74 0.79 0.38
CA TYR A 12 -10.81 -0.42 -0.44
C TYR A 12 -11.86 -1.40 0.10
N ILE A 13 -11.84 -1.68 1.40
CA ILE A 13 -12.77 -2.61 2.04
C ILE A 13 -14.21 -2.10 1.89
N ARG A 14 -14.47 -0.84 2.21
CA ARG A 14 -15.80 -0.23 2.07
C ARG A 14 -16.31 -0.28 0.63
N LYS A 15 -15.45 0.04 -0.33
CA LYS A 15 -15.82 0.04 -1.76
C LYS A 15 -16.11 -1.37 -2.28
N THR A 16 -15.37 -2.37 -1.82
CA THR A 16 -15.43 -3.73 -2.36
C THR A 16 -16.45 -4.61 -1.63
N TYR A 17 -16.54 -4.48 -0.30
CA TYR A 17 -17.33 -5.35 0.57
C TYR A 17 -18.42 -4.62 1.36
N GLY A 18 -18.51 -3.29 1.24
CA GLY A 18 -19.50 -2.47 1.94
C GLY A 18 -19.11 -2.05 3.36
N ASP A 19 -19.85 -1.08 3.91
CA ASP A 19 -19.62 -0.55 5.25
C ASP A 19 -19.91 -1.57 6.36
N ASP A 20 -20.89 -2.46 6.17
CA ASP A 20 -21.21 -3.50 7.15
C ASP A 20 -20.02 -4.45 7.37
N LYS A 21 -19.37 -4.85 6.27
CA LYS A 21 -18.18 -5.70 6.34
C LYS A 21 -17.01 -4.96 6.97
N TRP A 22 -16.84 -3.67 6.69
CA TRP A 22 -15.85 -2.84 7.38
C TRP A 22 -16.10 -2.81 8.89
N MET A 23 -17.34 -2.65 9.34
CA MET A 23 -17.69 -2.63 10.76
C MET A 23 -17.40 -3.97 11.46
N GLU A 24 -17.67 -5.09 10.79
CA GLU A 24 -17.27 -6.43 11.26
C GLU A 24 -15.74 -6.55 11.38
N ILE A 25 -15.00 -6.21 10.32
CA ILE A 25 -13.52 -6.25 10.31
C ILE A 25 -12.94 -5.36 11.40
N ARG A 26 -13.47 -4.16 11.60
CA ARG A 26 -13.04 -3.23 12.64
C ARG A 26 -13.23 -3.85 14.04
N LYS A 27 -14.40 -4.45 14.29
CA LYS A 27 -14.73 -5.11 15.56
C LYS A 27 -13.82 -6.31 15.83
N HIS A 28 -13.71 -7.24 14.88
CA HIS A 28 -12.90 -8.46 15.02
C HIS A 28 -11.40 -8.15 15.05
N GLY A 29 -10.96 -7.17 14.26
CA GLY A 29 -9.60 -6.69 14.20
C GLY A 29 -9.19 -5.80 15.36
N LYS A 30 -10.07 -5.57 16.36
CA LYS A 30 -9.82 -4.73 17.53
C LYS A 30 -9.26 -3.35 17.14
N VAL A 31 -9.89 -2.75 16.14
CA VAL A 31 -9.58 -1.40 15.65
C VAL A 31 -10.59 -0.45 16.26
N GLU A 32 -10.14 0.41 17.18
CA GLU A 32 -11.04 1.34 17.88
C GLU A 32 -11.42 2.52 16.97
N GLN A 33 -10.51 2.91 16.08
CA GLN A 33 -10.68 4.06 15.19
C GLN A 33 -11.77 3.80 14.15
N HIS A 34 -12.65 4.78 13.94
CA HIS A 34 -13.66 4.77 12.87
C HIS A 34 -13.11 5.31 11.53
N SER A 35 -12.05 6.13 11.62
CA SER A 35 -11.31 6.72 10.49
C SER A 35 -9.85 6.93 10.88
N PHE A 36 -8.97 7.01 9.88
CA PHE A 36 -7.54 7.20 10.08
C PHE A 36 -7.09 8.54 9.50
N SER A 37 -6.56 9.42 10.35
CA SER A 37 -5.95 10.67 9.91
C SER A 37 -4.68 10.37 9.12
N THR A 38 -4.62 10.83 7.88
CA THR A 38 -3.58 10.44 6.92
C THR A 38 -2.15 10.77 7.37
N HIS A 39 -1.99 11.87 8.12
CA HIS A 39 -0.69 12.36 8.62
C HIS A 39 -0.31 11.84 10.01
N LEU A 40 -1.15 11.00 10.65
CA LEU A 40 -0.81 10.37 11.92
C LEU A 40 -0.11 9.03 11.71
N ILE A 41 0.73 8.66 12.67
CA ILE A 41 1.46 7.39 12.67
C ILE A 41 0.76 6.42 13.61
N TYR A 42 0.44 5.26 13.08
CA TYR A 42 -0.20 4.16 13.81
C TYR A 42 0.80 3.02 14.03
N PRO A 43 0.53 2.08 14.97
CA PRO A 43 1.35 0.89 15.18
C PRO A 43 1.61 0.10 13.88
N GLU A 44 2.77 -0.51 13.76
CA GLU A 44 3.11 -1.34 12.58
C GLU A 44 2.27 -2.62 12.48
N THR A 45 1.62 -3.02 13.59
CA THR A 45 0.70 -4.16 13.69
C THR A 45 -0.69 -3.88 13.14
N THR A 46 -1.08 -2.61 12.95
CA THR A 46 -2.44 -2.26 12.51
C THR A 46 -2.77 -2.81 11.13
N ILE A 47 -1.86 -2.67 10.15
CA ILE A 47 -2.07 -3.15 8.78
C ILE A 47 -2.13 -4.68 8.72
N PRO A 48 -1.15 -5.44 9.26
CA PRO A 48 -1.23 -6.89 9.29
C PRO A 48 -2.54 -7.37 9.91
N ARG A 49 -2.91 -6.83 11.07
CA ARG A 49 -4.14 -7.22 11.76
C ARG A 49 -5.39 -6.95 10.92
N LEU A 50 -5.47 -5.79 10.27
CA LEU A 50 -6.58 -5.47 9.36
C LEU A 50 -6.65 -6.42 8.17
N VAL A 51 -5.51 -6.67 7.53
CA VAL A 51 -5.40 -7.54 6.35
C VAL A 51 -5.77 -8.98 6.69
N GLU A 52 -5.23 -9.55 7.78
CA GLU A 52 -5.55 -10.92 8.21
C GLU A 52 -7.04 -11.05 8.59
N THR A 53 -7.58 -10.07 9.34
CA THR A 53 -9.00 -10.08 9.71
C THR A 53 -9.90 -9.96 8.48
N ALA A 54 -9.53 -9.09 7.53
CA ALA A 54 -10.29 -8.89 6.29
C ALA A 54 -10.25 -10.14 5.41
N ALA A 55 -9.08 -10.76 5.24
CA ALA A 55 -8.94 -12.00 4.48
C ALA A 55 -9.83 -13.11 5.06
N GLN A 56 -9.79 -13.30 6.39
CA GLN A 56 -10.62 -14.28 7.08
C GLN A 56 -12.11 -14.02 6.93
N LEU A 57 -12.58 -12.79 7.16
CA LEU A 57 -14.02 -12.47 7.15
C LEU A 57 -14.62 -12.31 5.75
N CYS A 58 -13.80 -11.96 4.75
CA CYS A 58 -14.22 -11.88 3.35
C CYS A 58 -14.05 -13.23 2.62
N GLY A 59 -13.43 -14.23 3.24
CA GLY A 59 -13.24 -15.56 2.64
C GLY A 59 -12.28 -15.57 1.45
N VAL A 60 -11.28 -14.68 1.45
CA VAL A 60 -10.28 -14.55 0.38
C VAL A 60 -8.88 -14.82 0.93
N THR A 61 -7.95 -15.19 0.06
CA THR A 61 -6.55 -15.30 0.49
C THR A 61 -5.97 -13.92 0.79
N ARG A 62 -4.97 -13.89 1.67
CA ARG A 62 -4.23 -12.67 1.99
C ARG A 62 -3.56 -12.08 0.76
N GLU A 63 -3.02 -12.94 -0.09
CA GLU A 63 -2.31 -12.61 -1.32
C GLU A 63 -3.26 -11.94 -2.33
N ASP A 64 -4.46 -12.49 -2.54
CA ASP A 64 -5.47 -11.91 -3.44
C ASP A 64 -5.92 -10.54 -2.93
N LEU A 65 -6.22 -10.44 -1.62
CA LEU A 65 -6.63 -9.19 -0.99
C LEU A 65 -5.58 -8.09 -1.13
N LEU A 66 -4.29 -8.41 -0.90
CA LEU A 66 -3.19 -7.46 -1.05
C LEU A 66 -2.94 -7.08 -2.50
N THR A 67 -3.14 -8.01 -3.44
CA THR A 67 -2.99 -7.76 -4.88
C THR A 67 -4.07 -6.78 -5.37
N ASP A 68 -5.32 -7.01 -4.98
CA ASP A 68 -6.43 -6.12 -5.36
C ASP A 68 -6.39 -4.78 -4.63
N PHE A 69 -5.98 -4.78 -3.35
CA PHE A 69 -5.65 -3.55 -2.65
C PHE A 69 -4.56 -2.76 -3.38
N GLY A 70 -3.49 -3.41 -3.85
CA GLY A 70 -2.41 -2.75 -4.60
C GLY A 70 -2.92 -2.06 -5.87
N ARG A 71 -3.84 -2.70 -6.61
CA ARG A 71 -4.52 -2.09 -7.76
C ARG A 71 -5.34 -0.88 -7.36
N PHE A 72 -6.15 -1.01 -6.31
CA PHE A 72 -6.97 0.09 -5.79
C PHE A 72 -6.13 1.26 -5.29
N PHE A 73 -4.99 0.98 -4.64
CA PHE A 73 -4.14 1.97 -4.00
C PHE A 73 -3.67 3.04 -4.99
N VAL A 74 -3.26 2.66 -6.20
CA VAL A 74 -2.82 3.59 -7.25
C VAL A 74 -3.94 4.57 -7.62
N THR A 75 -5.17 4.07 -7.76
CA THR A 75 -6.34 4.92 -8.00
C THR A 75 -6.63 5.84 -6.81
N PHE A 76 -6.57 5.30 -5.59
CA PHE A 76 -6.82 6.07 -4.36
C PHE A 76 -5.85 7.24 -4.21
N VAL A 77 -4.54 7.01 -4.34
CA VAL A 77 -3.54 8.07 -4.18
C VAL A 77 -3.66 9.13 -5.29
N SER A 78 -4.07 8.74 -6.50
CA SER A 78 -4.32 9.69 -7.58
C SER A 78 -5.45 10.65 -7.21
N GLN A 79 -6.53 10.16 -6.58
CA GLN A 79 -7.63 11.00 -6.10
C GLN A 79 -7.26 11.87 -4.90
N TYR A 80 -6.21 11.49 -4.16
CA TYR A 80 -5.71 12.21 -2.99
C TYR A 80 -4.70 13.33 -3.33
N GLY A 81 -4.68 13.79 -4.60
CA GLY A 81 -3.83 14.89 -5.05
C GLY A 81 -2.41 14.49 -5.47
N TYR A 82 -2.11 13.19 -5.53
CA TYR A 82 -0.82 12.70 -6.02
C TYR A 82 -0.82 12.41 -7.53
N ASP A 83 -1.94 12.61 -8.24
CA ASP A 83 -2.07 12.38 -9.69
C ASP A 83 -1.01 13.12 -10.50
N LYS A 84 -0.77 14.40 -10.20
CA LYS A 84 0.21 15.23 -10.92
C LYS A 84 1.62 14.68 -10.75
N ILE A 85 1.96 14.24 -9.54
CA ILE A 85 3.28 13.70 -9.26
C ILE A 85 3.44 12.34 -9.94
N LEU A 86 2.44 11.46 -9.84
CA LEU A 86 2.44 10.15 -10.49
C LEU A 86 2.64 10.25 -12.01
N ARG A 87 2.02 11.26 -12.66
CA ARG A 87 2.15 11.50 -14.11
C ARG A 87 3.56 11.91 -14.55
N VAL A 88 4.37 12.47 -13.66
CA VAL A 88 5.73 12.95 -14.00
C VAL A 88 6.84 11.96 -13.62
N LEU A 89 6.52 10.82 -12.99
CA LEU A 89 7.52 9.84 -12.57
C LEU A 89 8.16 9.07 -13.72
N GLY A 90 7.47 8.92 -14.85
CA GLY A 90 8.01 8.21 -16.00
C GLY A 90 7.02 8.07 -17.14
N ARG A 91 7.53 8.06 -18.37
CA ARG A 91 6.73 7.75 -19.57
C ARG A 91 6.64 6.24 -19.82
N HIS A 92 7.67 5.51 -19.39
CA HIS A 92 7.77 4.05 -19.50
C HIS A 92 7.76 3.39 -18.11
N MET A 93 7.44 2.09 -18.07
CA MET A 93 7.34 1.34 -16.81
C MET A 93 8.63 1.38 -15.98
N ARG A 94 9.78 1.20 -16.62
CA ARG A 94 11.09 1.29 -15.94
C ARG A 94 11.31 2.64 -15.28
N ASP A 95 11.04 3.72 -15.99
CA ASP A 95 11.21 5.08 -15.46
C ASP A 95 10.30 5.29 -14.25
N PHE A 96 9.03 4.87 -14.38
CA PHE A 96 8.06 4.96 -13.28
C PHE A 96 8.56 4.21 -12.04
N LEU A 97 9.01 2.97 -12.19
CA LEU A 97 9.48 2.14 -11.08
C LEU A 97 10.73 2.72 -10.41
N ASN A 98 11.72 3.16 -11.19
CA ASN A 98 12.91 3.81 -10.65
C ASN A 98 12.60 5.20 -10.04
N GLY A 99 11.56 5.88 -10.54
CA GLY A 99 11.08 7.15 -10.01
C GLY A 99 10.36 7.05 -8.66
N LEU A 100 9.91 5.87 -8.25
CA LEU A 100 9.20 5.67 -6.98
C LEU A 100 10.05 6.04 -5.76
N ASP A 101 11.36 5.83 -5.80
CA ASP A 101 12.25 6.21 -4.70
C ASP A 101 12.30 7.74 -4.54
N ASN A 102 12.36 8.46 -5.66
CA ASN A 102 12.31 9.93 -5.68
C ASN A 102 10.95 10.46 -5.21
N LEU A 103 9.84 9.82 -5.62
CA LEU A 103 8.50 10.13 -5.11
C LEU A 103 8.47 10.03 -3.58
N HIS A 104 8.94 8.91 -3.04
CA HIS A 104 8.91 8.69 -1.60
C HIS A 104 9.80 9.66 -0.84
N GLU A 105 10.94 10.06 -1.43
CA GLU A 105 11.79 11.09 -0.85
C GLU A 105 11.09 12.45 -0.81
N TYR A 106 10.43 12.83 -1.91
CA TYR A 106 9.57 14.03 -1.95
C TYR A 106 8.45 13.96 -0.90
N MET A 107 7.84 12.79 -0.70
CA MET A 107 6.81 12.63 0.31
C MET A 107 7.33 12.88 1.74
N ARG A 108 8.63 12.79 2.02
CA ARG A 108 9.17 13.07 3.36
C ARG A 108 8.95 14.51 3.81
N PHE A 109 8.79 15.47 2.89
CA PHE A 109 8.46 16.84 3.27
C PHE A 109 7.14 16.93 4.03
N SER A 110 6.13 16.14 3.63
CA SER A 110 4.83 16.04 4.33
C SER A 110 4.79 14.91 5.36
N TYR A 111 5.62 13.89 5.18
CA TYR A 111 5.68 12.68 6.01
C TYR A 111 7.11 12.45 6.56
N PRO A 112 7.60 13.26 7.52
CA PRO A 112 9.02 13.25 7.91
C PRO A 112 9.54 11.90 8.45
N LYS A 113 8.64 11.08 9.03
CA LYS A 113 8.97 9.77 9.59
C LYS A 113 8.69 8.62 8.60
N LEU A 114 8.53 8.93 7.31
CA LEU A 114 8.24 7.94 6.29
C LEU A 114 9.40 6.94 6.20
N ARG A 115 9.05 5.67 6.17
CA ARG A 115 9.97 4.56 5.93
C ARG A 115 9.52 3.89 4.63
N PRO A 116 9.90 4.39 3.46
CA PRO A 116 9.43 3.83 2.20
C PRO A 116 10.16 2.51 1.87
N PRO A 117 9.59 1.68 0.98
CA PRO A 117 10.38 0.68 0.26
C PRO A 117 11.34 1.36 -0.73
N SER A 118 12.25 0.59 -1.30
CA SER A 118 13.12 1.00 -2.42
C SER A 118 12.93 0.05 -3.60
N PHE A 119 12.91 0.63 -4.80
CA PHE A 119 12.71 -0.05 -6.07
C PHE A 119 13.89 0.21 -7.01
N PHE A 120 14.42 -0.85 -7.62
CA PHE A 120 15.49 -0.73 -8.60
C PHE A 120 15.29 -1.73 -9.74
N VAL A 121 15.21 -1.24 -10.97
CA VAL A 121 15.16 -2.08 -12.17
C VAL A 121 16.58 -2.36 -12.65
N GLU A 122 17.02 -3.61 -12.52
CA GLU A 122 18.38 -4.02 -12.93
C GLU A 122 18.47 -4.19 -14.46
N LYS A 123 17.49 -4.87 -15.06
CA LYS A 123 17.45 -5.18 -16.48
C LYS A 123 16.03 -5.03 -17.01
N GLU A 124 15.92 -4.58 -18.26
CA GLU A 124 14.67 -4.47 -19.02
C GLU A 124 14.93 -5.04 -20.42
N THR A 125 14.00 -5.86 -20.89
CA THR A 125 14.01 -6.54 -22.20
C THR A 125 12.60 -6.50 -22.78
N GLU A 126 12.45 -6.92 -24.04
CA GLU A 126 11.12 -7.02 -24.69
C GLU A 126 10.16 -7.98 -23.97
N HIS A 127 10.68 -8.94 -23.20
CA HIS A 127 9.89 -9.93 -22.47
C HIS A 127 9.59 -9.54 -21.01
N GLY A 128 10.14 -8.42 -20.53
CA GLY A 128 9.91 -7.96 -19.16
C GLY A 128 11.15 -7.38 -18.50
N LEU A 129 11.07 -7.23 -17.17
CA LEU A 129 12.10 -6.58 -16.36
C LEU A 129 12.40 -7.36 -15.08
N VAL A 130 13.60 -7.14 -14.54
CA VAL A 130 14.03 -7.65 -13.24
C VAL A 130 13.97 -6.51 -12.22
N LEU A 131 13.01 -6.60 -11.31
CA LEU A 131 12.77 -5.60 -10.25
C LEU A 131 13.32 -6.08 -8.91
N HIS A 132 14.20 -5.27 -8.32
CA HIS A 132 14.63 -5.40 -6.93
C HIS A 132 13.70 -4.60 -6.03
N TYR A 133 12.95 -5.30 -5.17
CA TYR A 133 12.14 -4.70 -4.12
C TYR A 133 12.82 -4.86 -2.77
N ARG A 134 13.09 -3.75 -2.08
CA ARG A 134 13.73 -3.75 -0.75
C ARG A 134 12.83 -3.03 0.24
N SER A 135 12.55 -3.67 1.37
CA SER A 135 11.73 -3.10 2.43
C SER A 135 12.26 -3.49 3.79
N LYS A 136 12.21 -2.55 4.75
CA LYS A 136 12.45 -2.86 6.17
C LYS A 136 11.30 -3.64 6.80
N ARG A 137 10.15 -3.68 6.13
CA ARG A 137 8.95 -4.36 6.64
C ARG A 137 8.89 -5.78 6.10
N ARG A 138 8.58 -6.72 6.98
CA ARG A 138 8.37 -8.13 6.64
C ARG A 138 6.96 -8.51 7.04
N TYR A 139 6.04 -8.43 6.08
CA TYR A 139 4.65 -8.85 6.26
C TYR A 139 4.44 -10.25 5.65
N GLY A 140 5.25 -11.22 6.07
CA GLY A 140 5.06 -12.64 5.72
C GLY A 140 5.02 -13.00 4.22
N GLY A 141 5.38 -12.09 3.32
CA GLY A 141 5.61 -12.41 1.90
C GLY A 141 7.00 -13.00 1.76
N SER A 142 7.10 -14.18 1.16
CA SER A 142 8.36 -14.83 0.80
C SER A 142 9.14 -13.96 -0.19
N CYS A 143 9.93 -13.03 0.33
CA CYS A 143 10.99 -12.41 -0.45
C CYS A 143 12.10 -13.47 -0.56
N SER A 144 12.05 -14.28 -1.61
CA SER A 144 13.18 -15.14 -1.98
C SER A 144 14.39 -14.24 -2.12
N LYS A 145 15.35 -14.43 -1.20
CA LYS A 145 16.69 -13.92 -1.36
C LYS A 145 17.31 -14.73 -2.49
N THR A 146 17.51 -14.10 -3.64
CA THR A 146 18.54 -14.46 -4.60
C THR A 146 19.52 -13.31 -4.65
#